data_AF-A0A532TXR6-F1
#
_entry.id   AF-A0A532TXR6-F1
#
_cell.length_a   1.000
_cell.length_b   1.000
_cell.length_c   1.000
_cell.angle_alpha   90.00
_cell.angle_beta   90.00
_cell.angle_gamma   90.00
#
_symmetry.space_group_name_H-M   'P 1'
#
loop_
_entity.id
_entity.type
_entity.pdbx_description
1 polymer ?
#
loop_
_entity_poly.entity_id
_entity_poly.type
_entity_poly.pdbx_seq_one_letter_code
_entity_poly.pdbx_strand_id
1 'polypeptide(L)' 'MEAETSNAVPSAPILIDDDNDWIDLINSGRCVGQGTSNRPYVISNLRIDGGGSECILIASVRDVFYKIVD' A
#
# COMPACT_ATOMS: atom_id res chain seq x y z
N MET A 1 -8.48 7.84 32.58
CA MET A 1 -8.06 8.22 31.22
C MET A 1 -6.89 7.33 30.91
N GLU A 2 -7.11 6.27 30.14
CA GLU A 2 -6.06 5.49 29.49
C GLU A 2 -6.70 5.14 28.14
N ALA A 3 -6.24 5.79 27.07
CA ALA A 3 -6.66 5.46 25.73
C ALA A 3 -5.94 4.18 25.33
N GLU A 4 -6.67 3.09 25.13
CA GLU A 4 -6.09 1.90 24.50
C GLU A 4 -5.69 2.27 23.08
N THR A 5 -4.38 2.41 22.90
CA THR A 5 -3.73 2.49 21.59
C THR A 5 -4.08 1.23 20.81
N SER A 6 -4.98 1.39 19.85
CA SER A 6 -5.21 0.43 18.78
C SER A 6 -3.91 0.23 18.01
N ASN A 7 -3.11 -0.75 18.42
CA ASN A 7 -2.10 -1.38 17.57
C ASN A 7 -2.82 -2.39 16.66
N ALA A 8 -3.77 -1.91 15.85
CA ALA A 8 -4.27 -2.70 14.74
C ALA A 8 -3.12 -2.87 13.74
N VAL A 9 -2.31 -3.92 13.94
CA VAL A 9 -1.39 -4.42 12.93
C VAL A 9 -2.25 -4.75 11.72
N PRO A 10 -1.99 -4.17 10.53
CA PRO A 10 -2.77 -4.48 9.34
C PRO A 10 -2.71 -6.00 9.10
N SER A 11 -3.85 -6.68 9.17
CA SER A 11 -3.91 -8.15 9.27
C SER A 11 -3.64 -8.91 7.96
N ALA A 12 -3.20 -8.22 6.91
CA ALA A 12 -2.83 -8.85 5.64
C ALA A 12 -1.78 -8.01 4.89
N PRO A 13 -0.79 -8.67 4.25
CA PRO A 13 0.07 -8.04 3.25
C PRO A 13 -0.76 -7.34 2.17
N ILE A 14 -0.20 -6.26 1.59
CA ILE A 14 -0.77 -5.66 0.39
C ILE A 14 -0.27 -6.49 -0.81
N LEU A 15 -1.20 -7.13 -1.52
CA LEU A 15 -0.95 -7.76 -2.81
C LEU A 15 -1.53 -6.87 -3.92
N ILE A 16 -0.75 -6.66 -4.98
CA ILE A 16 -1.14 -5.89 -6.17
C ILE A 16 -0.64 -6.67 -7.37
N ASP A 17 -1.55 -7.34 -8.08
CA ASP A 17 -1.29 -8.09 -9.31
C ASP A 17 -1.98 -7.51 -10.55
N ASP A 18 -3.07 -6.74 -10.36
CA ASP A 18 -3.81 -6.10 -11.45
C ASP A 18 -4.32 -4.68 -11.11
N ASP A 19 -5.06 -4.08 -12.07
CA ASP A 19 -5.64 -2.75 -11.92
C ASP A 19 -6.78 -2.70 -10.86
N ASN A 20 -7.44 -3.83 -10.58
CA ASN A 20 -8.52 -3.91 -9.59
C ASN A 20 -7.97 -3.83 -8.16
N ASP A 21 -6.78 -4.38 -7.90
CA ASP A 21 -6.16 -4.30 -6.58
C ASP A 21 -5.86 -2.86 -6.16
N TRP A 22 -5.48 -2.00 -7.12
CA TRP A 22 -5.31 -0.57 -6.86
C TRP A 22 -6.65 0.10 -6.51
N ILE A 23 -7.73 -0.27 -7.18
CA ILE A 23 -9.07 0.22 -6.91
C ILE A 23 -9.54 -0.22 -5.51
N ASP A 24 -9.30 -1.48 -5.14
CA ASP A 24 -9.65 -2.01 -3.83
C ASP A 24 -8.85 -1.36 -2.70
N LEU A 25 -7.57 -1.09 -2.93
CA LEU A 25 -6.74 -0.31 -2.00
C LEU A 25 -7.24 1.12 -1.80
N ILE A 26 -7.74 1.76 -2.87
CA ILE A 26 -8.35 3.10 -2.77
C ILE A 26 -9.67 3.02 -2.01
N ASN A 27 -10.53 2.05 -2.32
CA ASN A 27 -11.83 1.86 -1.67
C ASN A 27 -11.69 1.52 -0.18
N SER A 28 -10.62 0.81 0.20
CA SER A 28 -10.29 0.53 1.61
C SER A 28 -9.66 1.72 2.36
N GLY A 29 -9.35 2.82 1.66
CA GLY A 29 -8.71 4.00 2.23
C GLY A 29 -7.20 3.82 2.52
N ARG A 30 -6.59 2.73 2.05
CA ARG A 30 -5.17 2.41 2.25
C ARG A 30 -4.26 2.99 1.16
N CYS A 31 -4.85 3.49 0.08
CA CYS A 31 -4.16 4.14 -1.03
C CYS A 31 -4.95 5.39 -1.47
N VAL A 32 -4.26 6.38 -2.02
CA VAL A 32 -4.84 7.52 -2.72
C VAL A 32 -4.16 7.72 -4.07
N GLY A 33 -4.78 8.47 -4.98
CA GLY A 33 -4.19 8.80 -6.29
C GLY A 33 -4.93 8.18 -7.47
N GLN A 34 -4.32 8.22 -8.64
CA GLN A 34 -4.91 7.73 -9.91
C GLN A 34 -3.89 6.98 -10.80
N GLY A 35 -2.69 6.68 -10.30
CA GLY A 35 -1.65 5.98 -11.07
C GLY A 35 -1.04 6.78 -12.24
N THR A 36 -1.34 8.07 -12.36
CA THR A 36 -0.76 8.95 -13.40
C THR A 36 0.50 9.63 -12.89
N SER A 37 1.37 10.11 -13.78
CA SER A 37 2.61 10.82 -13.39
C SER A 37 2.37 12.00 -12.45
N ASN A 38 1.28 12.75 -12.65
CA ASN A 38 0.93 13.92 -11.83
C ASN A 38 0.09 13.56 -10.60
N ARG A 39 -0.55 12.38 -10.58
CA ARG A 39 -1.34 11.86 -9.47
C ARG A 39 -1.00 10.37 -9.26
N PRO A 40 0.22 10.06 -8.83
CA PRO A 40 0.67 8.68 -8.66
C PRO A 40 -0.16 8.00 -7.56
N TYR A 41 -0.16 6.67 -7.53
CA TYR A 41 -0.67 5.95 -6.38
C TYR A 41 0.24 6.18 -5.17
N VAL A 42 -0.35 6.53 -4.03
CA VAL A 42 0.36 6.82 -2.79
C VAL A 42 -0.15 5.89 -1.70
N ILE A 43 0.75 5.03 -1.23
CA ILE A 43 0.56 4.20 -0.03
C ILE A 43 1.36 4.86 1.10
N SER A 44 0.70 5.07 2.24
CA SER A 44 1.26 5.76 3.41
C SER A 44 1.16 4.90 4.67
N ASN A 45 1.99 5.18 5.69
CA ASN A 45 2.01 4.43 6.95
C ASN A 45 2.23 2.92 6.76
N LEU A 46 3.08 2.55 5.79
CA LEU A 46 3.35 1.15 5.48
C LEU A 46 4.39 0.59 6.44
N ARG A 47 4.02 -0.39 7.27
CA ARG A 47 4.97 -1.20 8.04
C ARG A 47 5.31 -2.47 7.27
N ILE A 48 6.57 -2.58 6.86
CA ILE A 48 7.11 -3.75 6.17
C ILE A 48 7.99 -4.49 7.17
N ASP A 49 7.57 -5.68 7.59
CA ASP A 49 8.40 -6.55 8.41
C ASP A 49 8.81 -7.76 7.58
N GLY A 50 10.10 -7.81 7.27
CA GLY A 50 10.65 -8.81 6.36
C GLY A 50 10.92 -10.15 6.96
N GLY A 51 11.02 -10.28 8.29
CA GLY A 51 11.39 -11.52 8.95
C GLY A 51 12.65 -12.23 8.41
N GLY A 52 13.47 -11.58 7.57
CA GLY A 52 14.62 -12.17 6.86
C GLY A 52 14.40 -12.62 5.40
N SER A 53 13.26 -12.32 4.76
CA SER A 53 12.95 -12.65 3.36
C SER A 53 12.69 -11.42 2.47
N GLU A 54 12.51 -11.62 1.16
CA GLU A 54 11.94 -10.60 0.27
C GLU A 54 10.52 -10.25 0.77
N CYS A 55 10.31 -8.99 1.17
CA CYS A 55 9.07 -8.56 1.84
C CYS A 55 8.19 -7.66 0.97
N ILE A 56 8.73 -7.11 -0.12
CA ILE A 56 8.00 -6.37 -1.14
C ILE A 56 8.57 -6.76 -2.50
N LEU A 57 7.69 -7.23 -3.39
CA LEU A 57 7.93 -7.32 -4.82
C LEU A 57 6.94 -6.40 -5.51
N ILE A 58 7.44 -5.42 -6.26
CA ILE A 58 6.61 -4.58 -7.13
C ILE A 58 6.94 -4.98 -8.56
N ALA A 59 6.03 -5.72 -9.18
CA ALA A 59 6.11 -6.08 -10.59
C ALA A 59 4.90 -5.47 -11.30
N SER A 60 5.15 -4.77 -12.41
CA SER A 60 4.10 -4.24 -13.25
C SER A 60 4.35 -4.63 -14.71
N VAL A 61 3.28 -4.93 -15.42
CA VAL A 61 3.29 -5.18 -16.87
C VAL A 61 3.06 -3.90 -17.70
N ARG A 62 2.93 -2.74 -17.04
CA ARG A 62 2.69 -1.42 -17.65
C ARG A 62 3.47 -0.32 -16.92
N ASP A 63 3.58 0.84 -17.54
CA ASP A 63 4.12 2.05 -16.90
C ASP A 63 3.11 2.58 -15.87
N VAL A 64 3.46 2.50 -14.58
CA VAL A 64 2.66 3.00 -13.46
C VAL A 64 3.53 3.84 -12.55
N PHE A 65 3.01 4.98 -12.09
CA PHE A 65 3.72 5.87 -11.18
C PHE A 65 3.21 5.66 -9.75
N TYR A 66 4.12 5.34 -8.83
CA TYR A 66 3.81 5.14 -7.41
C TYR A 66 4.79 5.87 -6.51
N LYS A 67 4.35 6.21 -5.30
CA LYS A 67 5.16 6.81 -4.24
C LYS A 67 4.87 6.11 -2.91
N ILE A 68 5.92 5.69 -2.22
CA ILE A 68 5.85 5.24 -0.83
C ILE A 68 6.28 6.43 0.04
N VAL A 69 5.44 6.79 1.01
CA VAL A 69 5.73 7.86 1.96
C VAL A 69 5.58 7.33 3.38
N ASP A 70 6.45 7.82 4.27
CA ASP A 70 6.33 7.61 5.72
C ASP A 70 5.12 8.38 6.26
#